data_AF-A0AAW6BK55-F1
#
_entry.id   AF-A0AAW6BK55-F1
#
_cell.length_a   1.000
_cell.length_b   1.000
_cell.length_c   1.000
_cell.angle_alpha   90.00
_cell.angle_beta   90.00
_cell.angle_gamma   90.00
#
_symmetry.space_group_name_H-M   'P 1'
#
loop_
_entity.id
_entity.type
_entity.pdbx_description
1 polymer ?
#
loop_
_entity_poly.entity_id
_entity_poly.type
_entity_poly.pdbx_seq_one_letter_code
_entity_poly.pdbx_strand_id
1 'polypeptide(L)'
;MDEEITLTAMYLAVAAKENWENFINTIRTKQIQGEIGLMSMLINHAKSVDAVANMLNKKGYDFPGCWLYEIVEKFGGILVTKDILFLKEKAANILANILVKWFSITRTEYDYFTEEVKKSYLTAYE
;
A
#
# COMPACT_ATOMS: atom_id res chain seq x y z
N MET A 1 -11.06 15.36 -2.01
CA MET A 1 -10.35 14.07 -1.84
C MET A 1 -11.20 13.05 -2.54
N ASP A 2 -10.61 12.26 -3.43
CA ASP A 2 -11.33 11.24 -4.20
C ASP A 2 -11.94 10.20 -3.24
N GLU A 3 -13.16 9.72 -3.54
CA GLU A 3 -13.86 8.75 -2.68
C GLU A 3 -13.08 7.43 -2.60
N GLU A 4 -12.44 7.02 -3.70
CA GLU A 4 -11.60 5.83 -3.77
C GLU A 4 -10.36 5.92 -2.86
N ILE A 5 -9.65 7.07 -2.89
CA ILE A 5 -8.48 7.33 -2.02
C ILE A 5 -8.87 7.29 -0.56
N THR A 6 -10.06 7.82 -0.24
CA THR A 6 -10.58 7.83 1.13
C THR A 6 -10.82 6.41 1.62
N LEU A 7 -11.42 5.56 0.78
CA LEU A 7 -11.69 4.16 1.12
C LEU A 7 -10.40 3.37 1.28
N THR A 8 -9.44 3.49 0.35
CA THR A 8 -8.13 2.83 0.45
C THR A 8 -7.39 3.25 1.73
N ALA A 9 -7.41 4.54 2.07
CA ALA A 9 -6.81 5.04 3.31
C ALA A 9 -7.47 4.45 4.57
N MET A 10 -8.81 4.29 4.58
CA MET A 10 -9.53 3.66 5.69
C MET A 10 -9.10 2.21 5.88
N TYR A 11 -9.00 1.41 4.81
CA TYR A 11 -8.58 0.01 4.90
C TYR A 11 -7.14 -0.13 5.40
N LEU A 12 -6.23 0.74 4.92
CA LEU A 12 -4.85 0.77 5.42
C LEU A 12 -4.81 1.12 6.92
N ALA A 13 -5.62 2.08 7.36
CA ALA A 13 -5.68 2.51 8.75
C ALA A 13 -6.28 1.44 9.68
N VAL A 14 -7.33 0.74 9.25
CA VAL A 14 -7.93 -0.36 10.01
C VAL A 14 -6.90 -1.47 10.22
N ALA A 15 -6.25 -1.93 9.15
CA ALA A 15 -5.23 -2.98 9.25
C ALA A 15 -4.02 -2.58 10.11
N ALA A 16 -3.60 -1.31 9.99
CA ALA A 16 -2.56 -0.73 10.82
C ALA A 16 -2.96 -0.72 12.30
N LYS A 17 -4.21 -0.36 12.60
CA LYS A 17 -4.75 -0.28 13.97
C LYS A 17 -4.97 -1.65 14.60
N GLU A 18 -5.36 -2.67 13.83
CA GLU A 18 -5.44 -4.05 14.33
C GLU A 18 -4.09 -4.56 14.84
N ASN A 19 -2.98 -3.98 14.35
CA ASN A 19 -1.63 -4.15 14.87
C ASN A 19 -1.24 -3.04 15.87
N TRP A 20 -2.14 -2.76 16.81
CA TRP A 20 -2.10 -1.59 17.71
C TRP A 20 -0.77 -1.38 18.43
N GLU A 21 -0.13 -2.44 18.91
CA GLU A 21 1.17 -2.33 19.58
C GLU A 21 2.26 -1.83 18.63
N ASN A 22 2.30 -2.33 17.40
CA ASN A 22 3.25 -1.86 16.40
C ASN A 22 2.91 -0.44 15.92
N PHE A 23 1.62 -0.10 15.85
CA PHE A 23 1.14 1.24 15.52
C PHE A 23 1.63 2.27 16.54
N ILE A 24 1.39 2.02 17.83
CA ILE A 24 1.85 2.89 18.93
C ILE A 24 3.37 2.91 19.04
N ASN A 25 4.04 1.77 18.85
CA ASN A 25 5.49 1.71 18.85
C ASN A 25 6.08 2.55 17.71
N THR A 26 5.48 2.54 16.53
CA THR A 26 5.90 3.35 15.38
C THR A 26 5.77 4.86 15.69
N ILE A 27 4.66 5.29 16.29
CA ILE A 27 4.47 6.68 16.72
C ILE A 27 5.57 7.11 17.70
N ARG A 28 5.83 6.28 18.73
CA ARG A 28 6.81 6.57 19.79
C ARG A 28 8.24 6.58 19.29
N THR A 29 8.62 5.60 18.47
CA THR A 29 10.02 5.43 18.01
C THR A 29 10.39 6.38 16.89
N LYS A 30 9.45 6.74 16.02
CA LYS A 30 9.70 7.63 14.87
C LYS A 30 9.34 9.10 15.16
N GLN A 31 8.98 9.43 16.40
CA GLN A 31 8.58 10.79 16.83
C GLN A 31 7.50 11.42 15.94
N ILE A 32 6.57 10.59 15.47
CA ILE A 32 5.43 11.07 14.68
C ILE A 32 4.54 11.91 15.59
N GLN A 33 3.93 12.96 15.04
CA GLN A 33 2.97 13.81 15.76
C GLN A 33 1.65 13.07 16.04
N GLY A 34 1.72 12.03 16.87
CA GLY A 34 0.60 11.18 17.22
C GLY A 34 -0.02 10.43 16.05
N GLU A 35 -1.28 10.06 16.22
CA GLU A 35 -2.05 9.29 15.25
C GLU A 35 -2.27 10.07 13.95
N ILE A 36 -2.42 11.40 14.03
CA ILE A 36 -2.65 12.28 12.87
C ILE A 36 -1.46 12.24 11.90
N GLY A 37 -0.23 12.31 12.41
CA GLY A 37 0.96 12.22 11.57
C GLY A 37 1.08 10.87 10.88
N LEU A 38 0.70 9.77 11.55
CA LEU A 38 0.75 8.44 10.97
C LEU A 38 -0.37 8.24 9.93
N MET A 39 -1.58 8.73 10.21
CA MET A 39 -2.68 8.75 9.25
C MET A 39 -2.34 9.56 7.99
N SER A 40 -1.66 10.71 8.14
CA SER A 40 -1.16 11.49 7.01
C SER A 40 -0.20 10.70 6.13
N MET A 41 0.66 9.87 6.73
CA MET A 41 1.56 8.99 5.97
C MET A 41 0.77 7.91 5.22
N LEU A 42 -0.21 7.29 5.88
CA LEU A 42 -1.08 6.28 5.26
C LEU A 42 -1.88 6.84 4.08
N ILE A 43 -2.23 8.13 4.08
CA ILE A 43 -2.86 8.79 2.93
C ILE A 43 -1.93 8.76 1.70
N ASN A 44 -0.63 9.01 1.87
CA ASN A 44 0.32 8.96 0.76
C ASN A 44 0.51 7.53 0.23
N HIS A 45 0.48 6.54 1.11
CA HIS A 45 0.40 5.13 0.71
C HIS A 45 -0.89 4.84 -0.06
N ALA A 46 -2.04 5.34 0.40
CA ALA A 46 -3.34 5.13 -0.25
C ALA A 46 -3.38 5.70 -1.67
N LYS A 47 -2.96 6.96 -1.85
CA LYS A 47 -2.81 7.58 -3.18
C LYS A 47 -1.95 6.72 -4.12
N SER A 48 -0.86 6.18 -3.58
CA SER A 48 0.09 5.37 -4.36
C SER A 48 -0.49 4.01 -4.74
N VAL A 49 -1.23 3.37 -3.83
CA VAL A 49 -1.95 2.12 -4.09
C VAL A 49 -3.03 2.33 -5.15
N ASP A 50 -3.79 3.42 -5.08
CA ASP A 50 -4.81 3.74 -6.07
C ASP A 50 -4.22 4.08 -7.44
N ALA A 51 -3.09 4.79 -7.47
CA ALA A 51 -2.37 5.05 -8.72
C ALA A 51 -1.94 3.73 -9.40
N VAL A 52 -1.45 2.77 -8.61
CA VAL A 52 -1.12 1.42 -9.10
C VAL A 52 -2.36 0.69 -9.60
N ALA A 53 -3.46 0.69 -8.85
CA ALA A 53 -4.70 0.05 -9.25
C ALA A 53 -5.24 0.64 -10.57
N ASN A 54 -5.24 1.97 -10.69
CA ASN A 54 -5.64 2.68 -11.91
C ASN A 54 -4.72 2.38 -13.10
N MET A 55 -3.42 2.31 -12.88
CA MET A 55 -2.45 1.94 -13.92
C MET A 55 -2.68 0.50 -14.42
N LEU A 56 -2.94 -0.43 -13.51
CA LEU A 56 -3.20 -1.83 -13.83
C LEU A 56 -4.57 -2.04 -14.50
N ASN A 57 -5.61 -1.32 -14.05
CA ASN A 57 -6.91 -1.27 -14.71
C ASN A 57 -6.79 -0.87 -16.19
N LYS A 58 -6.01 0.18 -16.48
CA LYS A 58 -5.73 0.63 -17.87
C LYS A 58 -4.99 -0.42 -18.72
N LYS A 59 -4.31 -1.37 -18.09
CA LYS A 59 -3.61 -2.48 -18.75
C LYS A 59 -4.46 -3.74 -18.85
N GLY A 60 -5.72 -3.70 -18.40
CA GLY A 60 -6.66 -4.81 -18.49
C GLY A 60 -6.65 -5.78 -17.31
N TYR A 61 -5.98 -5.43 -16.21
CA TYR A 61 -6.12 -6.19 -14.96
C TYR A 61 -7.45 -5.84 -14.30
N ASP A 62 -8.21 -6.85 -13.89
CA ASP A 62 -9.47 -6.67 -13.18
C ASP A 62 -9.25 -6.74 -11.66
N PHE A 63 -9.95 -5.89 -10.91
CA PHE A 63 -9.88 -5.85 -9.46
C PHE A 63 -11.23 -6.26 -8.89
N PRO A 64 -11.41 -7.55 -8.53
CA PRO A 64 -12.63 -7.99 -7.87
C PRO A 64 -12.88 -7.20 -6.58
N GLY A 65 -14.15 -7.14 -6.15
CA GLY A 65 -14.55 -6.44 -4.92
C GLY A 65 -13.83 -6.88 -3.64
N CYS A 66 -13.08 -7.98 -3.65
CA CYS A 66 -12.24 -8.43 -2.55
C CYS A 66 -10.87 -7.73 -2.46
N TRP A 67 -10.46 -6.93 -3.47
CA TRP A 67 -9.16 -6.22 -3.51
C TRP A 67 -8.81 -5.48 -2.22
N LEU A 68 -9.78 -4.76 -1.67
CA LEU A 68 -9.61 -3.97 -0.46
C LEU A 68 -9.20 -4.84 0.74
N TYR A 69 -9.80 -6.02 0.88
CA TYR A 69 -9.52 -6.95 1.97
C TYR A 69 -8.27 -7.80 1.70
N GLU A 70 -8.11 -8.32 0.48
CA GLU A 70 -7.03 -9.28 0.18
C GLU A 70 -5.67 -8.60 -0.01
N ILE A 71 -5.67 -7.35 -0.49
CA ILE A 71 -4.45 -6.65 -0.89
C ILE A 71 -4.22 -5.40 -0.08
N VAL A 72 -5.19 -4.48 -0.01
CA VAL A 72 -5.00 -3.19 0.67
C VAL A 72 -4.84 -3.39 2.18
N GLU A 73 -5.75 -4.12 2.81
CA GLU A 73 -5.68 -4.43 4.25
C GLU A 73 -4.38 -5.17 4.60
N LYS A 74 -4.08 -6.24 3.85
CA LYS A 74 -2.83 -7.01 4.00
C LYS A 74 -1.59 -6.13 3.87
N PHE A 75 -1.58 -5.22 2.90
CA PHE A 75 -0.47 -4.30 2.70
C PHE A 75 -0.32 -3.34 3.88
N GLY A 76 -1.43 -2.76 4.37
CA GLY A 76 -1.46 -1.88 5.54
C GLY A 76 -0.88 -2.53 6.79
N GLY A 77 -1.25 -3.78 7.07
CA GLY A 77 -0.67 -4.55 8.18
C GLY A 77 0.84 -4.74 8.02
N ILE A 78 1.33 -5.02 6.80
CA ILE A 78 2.77 -5.18 6.54
C ILE A 78 3.55 -3.87 6.70
N LEU A 79 2.96 -2.73 6.32
CA LEU A 79 3.60 -1.42 6.47
C LEU A 79 4.05 -1.15 7.92
N VAL A 80 3.17 -1.50 8.86
CA VAL A 80 3.38 -1.29 10.30
C VAL A 80 4.21 -2.40 10.93
N THR A 81 3.87 -3.67 10.68
CA THR A 81 4.56 -4.82 11.31
C THR A 81 6.02 -4.98 10.88
N LYS A 82 6.37 -4.56 9.65
CA LYS A 82 7.77 -4.61 9.16
C LYS A 82 8.52 -3.29 9.29
N ASP A 83 7.94 -2.28 9.94
CA ASP A 83 8.48 -0.92 10.05
C ASP A 83 8.95 -0.35 8.70
N ILE A 84 8.10 -0.49 7.67
CA ILE A 84 8.40 -0.03 6.30
C ILE A 84 7.54 1.16 5.87
N LEU A 85 6.70 1.68 6.75
CA LEU A 85 5.89 2.88 6.52
C LEU A 85 6.73 4.06 5.99
N PHE A 86 7.96 4.21 6.48
CA PHE A 86 8.87 5.29 6.04
C PHE A 86 9.76 4.92 4.86
N LEU A 87 9.73 3.67 4.43
CA LEU A 87 10.62 3.11 3.43
C LEU A 87 9.85 2.92 2.12
N LYS A 88 9.47 4.02 1.46
CA LYS A 88 8.59 4.01 0.28
C LYS A 88 9.03 3.03 -0.81
N GLU A 89 10.33 2.90 -1.06
CA GLU A 89 10.91 1.91 -1.99
C GLU A 89 10.62 0.48 -1.57
N LYS A 90 10.76 0.18 -0.27
CA LYS A 90 10.49 -1.14 0.30
C LYS A 90 8.99 -1.42 0.33
N ALA A 91 8.17 -0.41 0.60
CA ALA A 91 6.71 -0.49 0.51
C ALA A 91 6.26 -0.80 -0.93
N ALA A 92 6.79 -0.09 -1.92
CA ALA A 92 6.53 -0.34 -3.34
C ALA A 92 6.89 -1.77 -3.76
N ASN A 93 8.08 -2.27 -3.34
CA ASN A 93 8.50 -3.65 -3.58
C ASN A 93 7.56 -4.67 -2.94
N ILE A 94 7.09 -4.41 -1.71
CA ILE A 94 6.15 -5.31 -1.02
C ILE A 94 4.80 -5.34 -1.74
N LEU A 95 4.26 -4.20 -2.16
CA LEU A 95 3.02 -4.15 -2.93
C LEU A 95 3.14 -4.92 -4.24
N ALA A 96 4.23 -4.71 -4.99
CA ALA A 96 4.50 -5.45 -6.22
C ALA A 96 4.54 -6.97 -5.98
N ASN A 97 5.21 -7.43 -4.92
CA ASN A 97 5.27 -8.85 -4.57
C ASN A 97 3.90 -9.44 -4.18
N ILE A 98 3.04 -8.65 -3.52
CA ILE A 98 1.67 -9.07 -3.21
C ILE A 98 0.88 -9.22 -4.52
N LEU A 99 1.00 -8.24 -5.41
CA LEU A 99 0.31 -8.19 -6.69
C LEU A 99 0.72 -9.30 -7.66
N VAL A 100 2.02 -9.59 -7.75
CA VAL A 100 2.55 -10.70 -8.55
C VAL A 100 1.86 -12.02 -8.18
N LYS A 101 1.69 -12.27 -6.87
CA LYS A 101 1.05 -13.49 -6.38
C LYS A 101 -0.44 -13.49 -6.66
N TRP A 102 -1.10 -12.35 -6.45
CA TRP A 102 -2.54 -12.23 -6.59
C TRP A 102 -2.98 -12.40 -8.06
N PHE A 103 -2.30 -11.73 -8.99
CA PHE A 103 -2.55 -11.86 -10.41
C PHE A 103 -1.92 -13.08 -11.06
N SER A 104 -1.21 -13.93 -10.30
CA SER A 104 -0.50 -15.09 -10.83
C SER A 104 0.45 -14.74 -12.00
N ILE A 105 1.18 -13.63 -11.87
CA ILE A 105 2.08 -13.13 -12.91
C ILE A 105 3.15 -14.17 -13.24
N THR A 106 3.38 -14.38 -14.53
CA THR A 106 4.33 -15.39 -15.00
C THR A 106 5.77 -14.98 -14.71
N ARG A 107 6.68 -15.96 -14.63
CA ARG A 107 8.10 -15.70 -14.39
C ARG A 107 8.72 -14.80 -15.48
N THR A 108 8.25 -14.90 -16.71
CA THR A 108 8.72 -14.10 -17.85
C THR A 108 8.30 -12.64 -17.77
N GLU A 109 7.20 -12.34 -17.08
CA GLU A 109 6.66 -10.97 -16.94
C GLU A 109 7.04 -10.32 -15.61
N TYR A 110 7.55 -11.11 -14.67
CA TYR A 110 7.82 -10.71 -13.28
C TYR A 110 8.61 -9.41 -13.15
N ASP A 111 9.76 -9.31 -13.83
CA ASP A 111 10.65 -8.15 -13.69
C ASP A 111 9.98 -6.89 -14.23
N TYR A 112 9.37 -6.99 -15.41
CA TYR A 112 8.67 -5.87 -16.04
C TYR A 112 7.47 -5.40 -15.20
N PHE A 113 6.62 -6.34 -14.76
CA PHE A 113 5.46 -6.03 -13.93
C PHE A 113 5.86 -5.35 -12.61
N THR A 114 6.89 -5.88 -11.95
CA THR A 114 7.38 -5.35 -10.67
C THR A 114 7.89 -3.92 -10.82
N GLU A 115 8.68 -3.64 -11.86
CA GLU A 115 9.20 -2.29 -12.10
C GLU A 115 8.09 -1.29 -12.45
N GLU A 116 7.07 -1.69 -13.19
CA GLU A 116 5.93 -0.81 -13.48
C GLU A 116 5.10 -0.47 -12.24
N VAL A 117 4.81 -1.47 -11.39
CA VAL A 117 4.12 -1.24 -10.12
C VAL A 117 4.93 -0.28 -9.25
N LYS A 118 6.23 -0.53 -9.09
CA LYS A 118 7.10 0.32 -8.28
C LYS A 118 7.14 1.75 -8.81
N LYS A 119 7.32 1.91 -10.12
CA LYS A 119 7.36 3.22 -10.77
C LYS A 119 6.05 3.98 -10.52
N SER A 120 4.90 3.35 -10.79
CA SER A 120 3.58 3.96 -10.59
C SER A 120 3.37 4.37 -9.14
N TYR A 121 3.74 3.50 -8.20
CA TYR A 121 3.65 3.76 -6.77
C TYR A 121 4.51 4.96 -6.35
N LEU A 122 5.79 4.96 -6.71
CA LEU A 122 6.75 5.96 -6.24
C LEU A 122 6.51 7.33 -6.86
N THR A 123 5.99 7.39 -8.08
CA THR A 123 5.59 8.65 -8.73
C THR A 123 4.39 9.30 -8.04
N ALA A 124 3.46 8.51 -7.50
CA ALA A 124 2.28 9.02 -6.81
C ALA A 124 2.51 9.30 -5.31
N TYR A 125 3.67 8.93 -4.77
CA TYR A 125 4.00 9.08 -3.35
C TYR A 125 4.49 10.51 -3.05
N GLU A 126 3.54 11.43 -2.85
CA GLU A 126 3.76 12.84 -2.43
C GLU A 126 2.89 13.23 -1.24
#